data_AF-A0A8J2VR47-F1
#
_entry.id   AF-A0A8J2VR47-F1
#
_cell.length_a   1.000
_cell.length_b   1.000
_cell.length_c   1.000
_cell.angle_alpha   90.00
_cell.angle_beta   90.00
_cell.angle_gamma   90.00
#
_symmetry.space_group_name_H-M   'P 1'
#
loop_
_entity.id
_entity.type
_entity.pdbx_description
1 polymer ?
#
loop_
_entity_poly.entity_id
_entity_poly.type
_entity_poly.pdbx_seq_one_letter_code
_entity_poly.pdbx_strand_id
1 'polypeptide(L)'
;MLTVAALLCFILGSNGASVPSFFPLCKVGDDACILSSAKTSLPIFAKGIPELGVKSLDPMYIPLIVSDESGLKLKFKNSTLTGLSGCVVDNFKFDYIDKKLLLKLTCDVTLTGDYEVKGQVLILPVEGNGKYKIDIRGITIKSPFNLSYIEKSGVSHWKIDDDWSKTFKFKVHHGTTFHFDNLFNGNKVLADPVLEMLNTNWEVIMEEISPPIVKVIIGYEVEAVSNLLGAVPAGGITVKSPFNLSQIEKSGVSHWKINDDWSKTFKFKVHHGTTFHFDNLFNGNKVLAEPVLELLNTNWQVIMEEISPPIVKAIIGYEVEAVNALFSAVPADEFFIQ
;
A
#
# COMPACT_ATOMS: atom_id res chain seq x y z
N MET A 1 5.36 33.23 -0.61
CA MET A 1 6.82 33.13 -0.39
C MET A 1 7.15 31.97 0.57
N LEU A 2 6.55 30.79 0.34
CA LEU A 2 6.77 29.59 1.16
C LEU A 2 6.87 28.29 0.33
N THR A 3 6.95 28.37 -1.00
CA THR A 3 6.95 27.21 -1.91
C THR A 3 8.28 26.98 -2.63
N VAL A 4 9.24 27.91 -2.53
CA VAL A 4 10.57 27.78 -3.18
C VAL A 4 11.53 26.88 -2.38
N ALA A 5 11.30 26.71 -1.07
CA ALA A 5 12.16 25.88 -0.22
C ALA A 5 11.94 24.36 -0.39
N ALA A 6 10.78 23.92 -0.90
CA ALA A 6 10.48 22.49 -1.06
C ALA A 6 11.14 21.87 -2.32
N LEU A 7 11.47 22.69 -3.32
CA LEU A 7 12.14 22.24 -4.56
C LEU A 7 13.67 22.32 -4.49
N LEU A 8 14.24 23.13 -3.59
CA LEU A 8 15.70 23.27 -3.40
C LEU A 8 16.31 22.25 -2.42
N CYS A 9 15.51 21.46 -1.70
CA CYS A 9 16.01 20.41 -0.79
C CYS A 9 16.37 19.08 -1.47
N PHE A 10 16.26 18.95 -2.80
CA PHE A 10 16.63 17.71 -3.51
C PHE A 10 18.12 17.60 -3.86
N ILE A 11 18.93 18.58 -3.45
CA ILE A 11 20.37 18.58 -3.73
C ILE A 11 21.09 18.14 -2.46
N LEU A 12 21.83 17.04 -2.57
CA LEU A 12 22.70 16.37 -1.58
C LEU A 12 22.09 15.09 -0.95
N GLY A 13 22.33 13.96 -1.61
CA GLY A 13 22.12 12.62 -1.06
C GLY A 13 22.65 11.53 -2.00
N SER A 14 23.95 11.25 -1.91
CA SER A 14 24.59 10.10 -2.58
C SER A 14 24.20 8.78 -1.89
N ASN A 15 23.96 7.75 -2.71
CA ASN A 15 23.62 6.35 -2.37
C ASN A 15 22.12 6.03 -2.18
N GLY A 16 21.33 6.10 -3.25
CA GLY A 16 19.99 5.50 -3.29
C GLY A 16 20.04 4.15 -4.02
N ALA A 17 19.64 3.06 -3.37
CA ALA A 17 19.50 1.76 -4.04
C ALA A 17 18.45 1.86 -5.16
N SER A 18 18.82 1.44 -6.38
CA SER A 18 17.88 1.33 -7.49
C SER A 18 16.80 0.29 -7.18
N VAL A 19 15.55 0.52 -7.64
CA VAL A 19 14.48 -0.48 -7.54
C VAL A 19 15.00 -1.77 -8.17
N PRO A 20 14.87 -2.94 -7.51
CA PRO A 20 15.32 -4.18 -8.10
C PRO A 20 14.69 -4.42 -9.48
N SER A 21 15.49 -4.86 -10.45
CA SER A 21 15.14 -4.95 -11.87
C SER A 21 13.92 -5.82 -12.20
N PHE A 22 13.45 -6.63 -11.24
CA PHE A 22 12.27 -7.47 -11.38
C PHE A 22 10.94 -6.78 -11.03
N PHE A 23 10.94 -5.52 -10.58
CA PHE A 23 9.73 -4.72 -10.49
C PHE A 23 9.56 -3.93 -11.80
N PRO A 24 8.58 -4.28 -12.66
CA PRO A 24 8.26 -3.45 -13.82
C PRO A 24 7.97 -2.01 -13.40
N LEU A 25 8.69 -1.06 -14.00
CA LEU A 25 8.53 0.36 -13.71
C LEU A 25 7.22 0.88 -14.31
N CYS A 26 6.49 1.68 -13.53
CA CYS A 26 5.19 2.22 -13.92
C CYS A 26 5.19 3.75 -14.00
N LYS A 27 4.23 4.30 -14.76
CA LYS A 27 3.98 5.75 -14.70
C LYS A 27 3.22 6.08 -13.41
N VAL A 28 3.41 7.28 -12.90
CA VAL A 28 2.63 7.79 -11.74
C VAL A 28 1.15 7.82 -12.11
N GLY A 29 0.31 7.33 -11.20
CA GLY A 29 -1.13 7.24 -11.39
C GLY A 29 -1.59 6.20 -12.42
N ASP A 30 -0.69 5.40 -12.98
CA ASP A 30 -1.04 4.27 -13.84
C ASP A 30 -1.35 3.04 -12.98
N ASP A 31 -2.53 3.06 -12.35
CA ASP A 31 -3.04 1.99 -11.49
C ASP A 31 -2.99 0.61 -12.19
N ALA A 32 -3.22 0.57 -13.51
CA ALA A 32 -3.20 -0.66 -14.27
C ALA A 32 -1.79 -1.25 -14.39
N CYS A 33 -0.80 -0.41 -14.70
CA CYS A 33 0.60 -0.83 -14.68
C CYS A 33 1.02 -1.27 -13.27
N ILE A 34 0.72 -0.48 -12.24
CA ILE A 34 1.16 -0.78 -10.86
C ILE A 34 0.57 -2.13 -10.41
N LEU A 35 -0.71 -2.38 -10.69
CA LEU A 35 -1.34 -3.67 -10.43
C LEU A 35 -0.65 -4.81 -11.21
N SER A 36 -0.35 -4.61 -12.49
CA SER A 36 0.35 -5.60 -13.31
C SER A 36 1.77 -5.89 -12.82
N SER A 37 2.47 -4.84 -12.37
CA SER A 37 3.80 -4.93 -11.78
C SER A 37 3.77 -5.72 -10.47
N ALA A 38 2.81 -5.41 -9.58
CA ALA A 38 2.61 -6.16 -8.34
C ALA A 38 2.29 -7.65 -8.62
N LYS A 39 1.40 -7.95 -9.58
CA LYS A 39 1.08 -9.32 -10.01
C LYS A 39 2.31 -10.10 -10.47
N THR A 40 3.15 -9.49 -11.29
CA THR A 40 4.33 -10.14 -11.87
C THR A 40 5.46 -10.28 -10.85
N SER A 41 5.55 -9.34 -9.91
CA SER A 41 6.63 -9.29 -8.91
C SER A 41 6.34 -10.18 -7.71
N LEU A 42 5.07 -10.44 -7.38
CA LEU A 42 4.69 -11.20 -6.17
C LEU A 42 5.42 -12.56 -6.04
N PRO A 43 5.47 -13.44 -7.07
CA PRO A 43 6.16 -14.73 -6.92
C PRO A 43 7.67 -14.61 -6.71
N ILE A 44 8.27 -13.50 -7.14
CA ILE A 44 9.70 -13.21 -6.96
C ILE A 44 9.92 -12.63 -5.57
N PHE A 45 9.10 -11.66 -5.17
CA PHE A 45 9.12 -11.04 -3.85
C PHE A 45 8.89 -12.08 -2.74
N ALA A 46 7.99 -13.04 -2.95
CA ALA A 46 7.69 -14.09 -1.99
C ALA A 46 8.89 -15.00 -1.68
N LYS A 47 9.86 -15.13 -2.59
CA LYS A 47 11.12 -15.88 -2.34
C LYS A 47 12.05 -15.16 -1.37
N GLY A 48 11.81 -13.87 -1.11
CA GLY A 48 12.68 -13.01 -0.33
C GLY A 48 13.74 -12.29 -1.18
N ILE A 49 14.30 -11.24 -0.59
CA ILE A 49 15.37 -10.42 -1.16
C ILE A 49 16.37 -10.15 -0.03
N PRO A 50 17.30 -11.09 0.25
CA PRO A 50 18.19 -11.01 1.41
C PRO A 50 19.03 -9.72 1.45
N GLU A 51 19.43 -9.22 0.28
CA GLU A 51 20.20 -7.97 0.14
C GLU A 51 19.44 -6.74 0.68
N LEU A 52 18.11 -6.79 0.70
CA LEU A 52 17.25 -5.73 1.24
C LEU A 52 16.68 -6.08 2.62
N GLY A 53 17.16 -7.15 3.26
CA GLY A 53 16.61 -7.64 4.52
C GLY A 53 15.23 -8.28 4.42
N VAL A 54 14.75 -8.56 3.20
CA VAL A 54 13.46 -9.22 2.98
C VAL A 54 13.68 -10.74 3.06
N LYS A 55 13.11 -11.36 4.10
CA LYS A 55 13.15 -12.82 4.28
C LYS A 55 12.18 -13.52 3.32
N SER A 56 12.34 -14.83 3.16
CA SER A 56 11.37 -15.65 2.41
C SER A 56 9.98 -15.58 3.04
N LEU A 57 8.98 -15.30 2.21
CA LEU A 57 7.56 -15.36 2.54
C LEU A 57 6.92 -16.67 2.05
N ASP A 58 7.57 -17.42 1.16
CA ASP A 58 7.09 -18.73 0.71
C ASP A 58 8.26 -19.71 0.45
N PRO A 59 8.56 -20.63 1.40
CA PRO A 59 7.92 -20.78 2.71
C PRO A 59 8.26 -19.63 3.66
N MET A 60 7.29 -19.19 4.46
CA MET A 60 7.48 -18.26 5.58
C MET A 60 7.61 -19.05 6.89
N TYR A 61 8.69 -18.80 7.62
CA TYR A 61 8.93 -19.42 8.92
C TYR A 61 8.54 -18.49 10.07
N ILE A 62 7.68 -18.98 10.96
CA ILE A 62 7.15 -18.23 12.11
C ILE A 62 7.50 -19.03 13.38
N PRO A 63 8.49 -18.57 14.18
CA PRO A 63 8.98 -19.34 15.33
C PRO A 63 7.92 -19.59 16.40
N LEU A 64 7.06 -18.59 16.65
CA LEU A 64 6.08 -18.62 17.72
C LEU A 64 4.90 -17.71 17.40
N ILE A 65 3.69 -18.24 17.57
CA ILE A 65 2.43 -17.51 17.61
C ILE A 65 1.77 -17.86 18.94
N VAL A 66 1.35 -16.85 19.71
CA VAL A 66 0.64 -17.05 20.98
C VAL A 66 -0.66 -16.26 20.95
N SER A 67 -1.74 -16.89 21.39
CA SER A 67 -3.01 -16.23 21.69
C SER A 67 -3.51 -16.73 23.05
N ASP A 68 -4.02 -15.82 23.87
CA ASP A 68 -4.65 -16.12 25.16
C ASP A 68 -5.90 -15.24 25.24
N GLU A 69 -6.95 -15.68 24.56
CA GLU A 69 -8.18 -14.92 24.36
C GLU A 69 -9.38 -15.82 24.62
N SER A 70 -10.46 -15.25 25.18
CA SER A 70 -11.75 -15.95 25.35
C SER A 70 -11.68 -17.32 26.06
N GLY A 71 -10.73 -17.47 27.00
CA GLY A 71 -10.53 -18.73 27.73
C GLY A 71 -9.81 -19.82 26.93
N LEU A 72 -9.25 -19.48 25.77
CA LEU A 72 -8.49 -20.36 24.90
C LEU A 72 -7.02 -19.91 24.82
N LYS A 73 -6.13 -20.76 25.30
CA LYS A 73 -4.68 -20.57 25.18
C LYS A 73 -4.18 -21.38 23.99
N LEU A 74 -3.64 -20.69 22.99
CA LEU A 74 -3.06 -21.27 21.78
C LEU A 74 -1.60 -20.89 21.69
N LYS A 75 -0.76 -21.88 21.36
CA LYS A 75 0.62 -21.66 20.95
C LYS A 75 0.87 -22.46 19.69
N PHE A 76 1.31 -21.80 18.62
CA PHE A 76 1.92 -22.46 17.47
C PHE A 76 3.41 -22.19 17.48
N LYS A 77 4.20 -23.24 17.26
CA LYS A 77 5.66 -23.22 17.30
C LYS A 77 6.21 -23.78 16.01
N ASN A 78 7.35 -23.25 15.59
CA ASN A 78 8.07 -23.69 14.38
C ASN A 78 7.14 -23.77 13.16
N SER A 79 6.24 -22.79 13.06
CA SER A 79 5.21 -22.79 12.04
C SER A 79 5.82 -22.44 10.68
N THR A 80 5.34 -23.10 9.65
CA THR A 80 5.69 -22.84 8.25
C THR A 80 4.41 -22.57 7.49
N LEU A 81 4.32 -21.38 6.90
CA LEU A 81 3.25 -20.97 6.00
C LEU A 81 3.75 -21.12 4.55
N THR A 82 2.93 -21.70 3.69
CA THR A 82 3.21 -21.89 2.26
C THR A 82 2.04 -21.44 1.40
N GLY A 83 2.30 -21.11 0.14
CA GLY A 83 1.28 -20.74 -0.86
C GLY A 83 1.19 -19.25 -1.16
N LEU A 84 1.93 -18.39 -0.45
CA LEU A 84 1.92 -16.94 -0.67
C LEU A 84 2.43 -16.53 -2.07
N SER A 85 3.34 -17.30 -2.67
CA SER A 85 3.81 -17.07 -4.04
C SER A 85 2.73 -17.32 -5.10
N GLY A 86 1.68 -18.06 -4.75
CA GLY A 86 0.54 -18.38 -5.61
C GLY A 86 -0.67 -17.46 -5.41
N CYS A 87 -0.60 -16.44 -4.56
CA CYS A 87 -1.72 -15.52 -4.38
C CYS A 87 -2.03 -14.74 -5.67
N VAL A 88 -3.31 -14.42 -5.83
CA VAL A 88 -3.80 -13.49 -6.85
C VAL A 88 -3.83 -12.08 -6.26
N VAL A 89 -3.14 -11.14 -6.90
CA VAL A 89 -3.26 -9.71 -6.56
C VAL A 89 -4.54 -9.18 -7.21
N ASP A 90 -5.63 -9.14 -6.44
CA ASP A 90 -6.92 -8.62 -6.89
C ASP A 90 -6.89 -7.12 -7.14
N ASN A 91 -6.21 -6.38 -6.26
CA ASN A 91 -6.12 -4.93 -6.31
C ASN A 91 -4.83 -4.45 -5.65
N PHE A 92 -4.22 -3.43 -6.26
CA PHE A 92 -3.06 -2.75 -5.73
C PHE A 92 -3.17 -1.29 -6.16
N LYS A 93 -3.29 -0.38 -5.20
CA LYS A 93 -3.28 1.07 -5.44
C LYS A 93 -2.27 1.72 -4.53
N PHE A 94 -1.55 2.68 -5.09
CA PHE A 94 -0.57 3.49 -4.38
C PHE A 94 -0.89 4.96 -4.64
N ASP A 95 -1.47 5.62 -3.64
CA ASP A 95 -1.76 7.04 -3.67
C ASP A 95 -0.64 7.79 -2.94
N TYR A 96 0.22 8.44 -3.72
CA TYR A 96 1.36 9.19 -3.21
C TYR A 96 0.97 10.56 -2.64
N ILE A 97 -0.20 11.10 -3.02
CA ILE A 97 -0.70 12.39 -2.54
C ILE A 97 -1.31 12.20 -1.15
N ASP A 98 -2.25 11.26 -1.05
CA ASP A 98 -2.92 10.91 0.19
C ASP A 98 -2.06 10.04 1.11
N LYS A 99 -0.92 9.55 0.61
CA LYS A 99 -0.02 8.61 1.30
C LYS A 99 -0.75 7.36 1.76
N LYS A 100 -1.46 6.71 0.84
CA LYS A 100 -2.22 5.49 1.11
C LYS A 100 -1.80 4.37 0.16
N LEU A 101 -1.69 3.16 0.70
CA LEU A 101 -1.52 1.94 -0.07
C LEU A 101 -2.75 1.06 0.16
N LEU A 102 -3.34 0.53 -0.90
CA LEU A 102 -4.38 -0.48 -0.81
C LEU A 102 -3.91 -1.75 -1.50
N LEU A 103 -3.76 -2.81 -0.72
CA LEU A 103 -3.49 -4.15 -1.22
C LEU A 103 -4.72 -5.03 -1.01
N LYS A 104 -5.11 -5.79 -2.04
CA LYS A 104 -6.07 -6.89 -1.93
C LYS A 104 -5.48 -8.13 -2.58
N LEU A 105 -5.33 -9.18 -1.79
CA LEU A 105 -4.84 -10.49 -2.23
C LEU A 105 -5.89 -11.56 -1.98
N THR A 106 -5.94 -12.57 -2.84
CA THR A 106 -6.65 -13.83 -2.57
C THR A 106 -5.67 -14.98 -2.69
N CYS A 107 -5.60 -15.83 -1.66
CA CYS A 107 -4.58 -16.87 -1.55
C CYS A 107 -5.20 -18.22 -1.19
N ASP A 108 -4.50 -19.28 -1.59
CA ASP A 108 -4.63 -20.61 -1.03
C ASP A 108 -3.36 -20.88 -0.22
N VAL A 109 -3.50 -21.12 1.08
CA VAL A 109 -2.34 -21.25 1.97
C VAL A 109 -2.45 -22.48 2.87
N THR A 110 -1.30 -23.01 3.24
CA THR A 110 -1.19 -24.11 4.19
C THR A 110 -0.23 -23.72 5.30
N LEU A 111 -0.69 -23.82 6.54
CA LEU A 111 0.11 -23.60 7.75
C LEU A 111 0.36 -24.94 8.45
N THR A 112 1.62 -25.27 8.70
CA THR A 112 2.02 -26.49 9.42
C THR A 112 2.97 -26.16 10.55
N GLY A 113 2.98 -26.97 11.62
CA GLY A 113 3.94 -26.78 12.70
C GLY A 113 3.64 -27.64 13.92
N ASP A 114 4.15 -27.21 15.07
CA ASP A 114 3.82 -27.76 16.38
C ASP A 114 2.79 -26.87 17.07
N TYR A 115 1.87 -27.45 17.85
CA TYR A 115 0.90 -26.70 18.63
C TYR A 115 0.85 -27.14 20.09
N GLU A 116 0.40 -26.23 20.95
CA GLU A 116 -0.13 -26.49 22.27
C GLU A 116 -1.44 -25.70 22.42
N VAL A 117 -2.50 -26.37 22.86
CA VAL A 117 -3.80 -25.75 23.12
C VAL A 117 -4.32 -26.17 24.48
N LYS A 118 -4.95 -25.25 25.19
CA LYS A 118 -5.69 -25.53 26.42
C LYS A 118 -6.80 -24.51 26.61
N GLY A 119 -7.99 -24.97 26.94
CA GLY A 119 -9.13 -24.10 27.25
C GLY A 119 -10.41 -24.59 26.61
N GLN A 120 -11.15 -23.67 26.01
CA GLN A 120 -12.43 -23.95 25.37
C GLN A 120 -12.49 -23.28 24.00
N VAL A 121 -12.80 -24.06 22.96
CA VAL A 121 -13.10 -23.52 21.63
C VAL A 121 -14.61 -23.54 21.46
N LEU A 122 -15.21 -22.36 21.28
CA LEU A 122 -16.65 -22.16 21.30
C LEU A 122 -17.28 -22.73 22.59
N ILE A 123 -17.91 -23.91 22.52
CA ILE A 123 -18.55 -24.60 23.65
C ILE A 123 -17.82 -25.88 24.08
N LEU A 124 -16.79 -26.30 23.34
CA LEU A 124 -16.10 -27.56 23.59
C LEU A 124 -14.79 -27.32 24.33
N PRO A 125 -14.54 -28.02 25.46
CA PRO A 125 -13.23 -28.02 26.06
C PRO A 125 -12.22 -28.60 25.07
N VAL A 126 -10.99 -28.09 25.07
CA VAL A 126 -9.91 -28.60 24.24
C VAL A 126 -8.60 -28.57 25.02
N GLU A 127 -7.84 -29.64 24.90
CA GLU A 127 -6.46 -29.72 25.38
C GLU A 127 -5.69 -30.64 24.45
N GLY A 128 -4.47 -30.26 24.11
CA GLY A 128 -3.60 -31.10 23.30
C GLY A 128 -2.32 -30.40 22.90
N ASN A 129 -1.38 -31.21 22.45
CA ASN A 129 -0.12 -30.75 21.90
C ASN A 129 0.39 -31.76 20.88
N GLY A 130 0.97 -31.29 19.78
CA GLY A 130 1.39 -32.18 18.71
C GLY A 130 1.68 -31.43 17.43
N LYS A 131 1.58 -32.14 16.30
CA LYS A 131 1.64 -31.53 14.98
C LYS A 131 0.28 -31.00 14.56
N TYR A 132 0.29 -29.93 13.77
CA TYR A 132 -0.91 -29.40 13.16
C TYR A 132 -0.69 -29.10 11.67
N LYS A 133 -1.79 -29.13 10.93
CA LYS A 133 -1.89 -28.65 9.56
C LYS A 133 -3.22 -27.93 9.38
N ILE A 134 -3.18 -26.71 8.86
CA ILE A 134 -4.37 -25.93 8.53
C ILE A 134 -4.28 -25.56 7.05
N ASP A 135 -5.25 -26.01 6.27
CA ASP A 135 -5.39 -25.64 4.86
C ASP A 135 -6.49 -24.60 4.73
N ILE A 136 -6.17 -23.40 4.21
CA ILE A 136 -7.12 -22.29 4.03
C ILE A 136 -7.26 -22.03 2.53
N ARG A 137 -8.49 -22.10 2.01
CA ARG A 137 -8.77 -22.00 0.58
C ARG A 137 -9.55 -20.73 0.26
N GLY A 138 -9.00 -19.92 -0.63
CA GLY A 138 -9.55 -18.64 -1.04
C GLY A 138 -9.64 -17.63 0.12
N ILE A 139 -8.57 -17.46 0.90
CA ILE A 139 -8.50 -16.35 1.86
C ILE A 139 -8.24 -15.04 1.10
N THR A 140 -9.22 -14.13 1.13
CA THR A 140 -9.08 -12.77 0.64
C THR A 140 -8.67 -11.85 1.78
N ILE A 141 -7.56 -11.15 1.63
CA ILE A 141 -7.07 -10.15 2.59
C ILE A 141 -7.08 -8.79 1.90
N LYS A 142 -7.73 -7.80 2.53
CA LYS A 142 -7.73 -6.40 2.11
C LYS A 142 -7.00 -5.57 3.18
N SER A 143 -5.87 -4.99 2.80
CA SER A 143 -4.99 -4.24 3.67
C SER A 143 -4.83 -2.80 3.17
N PRO A 144 -5.62 -1.85 3.71
CA PRO A 144 -5.36 -0.43 3.54
C PRO A 144 -4.29 0.02 4.55
N PHE A 145 -3.22 0.61 4.06
CA PHE A 145 -2.12 1.15 4.84
C PHE A 145 -2.04 2.66 4.69
N ASN A 146 -1.82 3.35 5.80
CA ASN A 146 -1.32 4.72 5.78
C ASN A 146 0.20 4.69 5.64
N LEU A 147 0.73 5.66 4.92
CA LEU A 147 2.16 5.79 4.67
C LEU A 147 2.69 7.11 5.22
N SER A 148 3.92 7.05 5.70
CA SER A 148 4.73 8.21 6.06
C SER A 148 6.08 8.15 5.37
N TYR A 149 6.88 9.20 5.59
CA TYR A 149 8.27 9.23 5.16
C TYR A 149 9.19 9.03 6.35
N ILE A 150 10.28 8.31 6.12
CA ILE A 150 11.44 8.27 7.02
C ILE A 150 12.67 8.75 6.26
N GLU A 151 13.49 9.56 6.92
CA GLU A 151 14.76 10.01 6.37
C GLU A 151 15.86 9.00 6.72
N LYS A 152 16.59 8.54 5.70
CA LYS A 152 17.83 7.76 5.88
C LYS A 152 18.93 8.41 5.07
N SER A 153 19.99 8.86 5.75
CA SER A 153 21.15 9.49 5.09
C SER A 153 20.78 10.67 4.17
N GLY A 154 19.76 11.45 4.54
CA GLY A 154 19.26 12.59 3.75
C GLY A 154 18.36 12.21 2.57
N VAL A 155 17.96 10.95 2.47
CA VAL A 155 17.04 10.45 1.44
C VAL A 155 15.74 9.99 2.11
N SER A 156 14.61 10.55 1.64
CA SER A 156 13.29 10.14 2.08
C SER A 156 12.95 8.74 1.54
N HIS A 157 12.43 7.87 2.40
CA HIS A 157 11.89 6.55 2.09
C HIS A 157 10.45 6.43 2.55
N TRP A 158 9.66 5.60 1.86
CA TRP A 158 8.31 5.28 2.31
C TRP A 158 8.36 4.36 3.53
N LYS A 159 7.43 4.57 4.46
CA LYS A 159 7.22 3.73 5.64
C LYS A 159 5.72 3.43 5.76
N ILE A 160 5.37 2.18 6.07
CA ILE A 160 4.02 1.83 6.51
C ILE A 160 3.86 2.30 7.96
N ASP A 161 2.75 2.97 8.25
CA ASP A 161 2.46 3.44 9.59
C ASP A 161 2.12 2.29 10.55
N ASP A 162 2.44 2.47 11.83
CA ASP A 162 2.38 1.42 12.84
C ASP A 162 0.92 1.02 13.19
N ASP A 163 -0.08 1.74 12.68
CA ASP A 163 -1.52 1.50 12.90
C ASP A 163 -2.13 0.44 11.96
N TRP A 164 -1.34 -0.11 11.02
CA TRP A 164 -1.77 -1.09 10.02
C TRP A 164 -2.57 -2.27 10.57
N SER A 165 -2.26 -2.70 11.80
CA SER A 165 -2.90 -3.88 12.41
C SER A 165 -4.37 -3.67 12.80
N LYS A 166 -4.87 -2.44 12.68
CA LYS A 166 -6.27 -2.08 12.97
C LYS A 166 -7.16 -2.04 11.72
N THR A 167 -6.56 -2.04 10.53
CA THR A 167 -7.26 -1.64 9.30
C THR A 167 -7.50 -2.79 8.32
N PHE A 168 -6.71 -3.87 8.41
CA PHE A 168 -6.87 -5.03 7.54
C PHE A 168 -8.20 -5.75 7.81
N LYS A 169 -8.73 -6.38 6.76
CA LYS A 169 -9.89 -7.26 6.83
C LYS A 169 -9.60 -8.51 6.03
N PHE A 170 -10.07 -9.67 6.49
CA PHE A 170 -9.97 -10.90 5.72
C PHE A 170 -11.32 -11.64 5.67
N LYS A 171 -11.46 -12.50 4.67
CA LYS A 171 -12.58 -13.43 4.53
C LYS A 171 -12.10 -14.68 3.81
N VAL A 172 -12.52 -15.85 4.25
CA VAL A 172 -12.25 -17.13 3.57
C VAL A 172 -13.47 -17.52 2.75
N HIS A 173 -13.25 -17.97 1.51
CA HIS A 173 -14.33 -18.21 0.55
C HIS A 173 -14.63 -19.69 0.27
N HIS A 174 -13.61 -20.56 0.27
CA HIS A 174 -13.78 -21.93 -0.21
C HIS A 174 -13.67 -23.00 0.88
N GLY A 175 -13.22 -22.61 2.07
CA GLY A 175 -13.16 -23.48 3.25
C GLY A 175 -11.83 -23.46 3.97
N THR A 176 -11.85 -23.91 5.22
CA THR A 176 -10.65 -24.20 6.00
C THR A 176 -10.73 -25.61 6.56
N THR A 177 -9.63 -26.35 6.46
CA THR A 177 -9.49 -27.68 7.06
C THR A 177 -8.48 -27.63 8.19
N PHE A 178 -8.88 -28.08 9.37
CA PHE A 178 -8.07 -28.12 10.58
C PHE A 178 -7.69 -29.56 10.92
N HIS A 179 -6.38 -29.82 11.01
CA HIS A 179 -5.82 -31.08 11.49
C HIS A 179 -4.94 -30.81 12.69
N PHE A 180 -5.23 -31.50 13.80
CA PHE A 180 -4.47 -31.44 15.04
C PHE A 180 -4.25 -32.86 15.56
N ASP A 181 -2.99 -33.27 15.62
CA ASP A 181 -2.63 -34.58 16.17
C ASP A 181 -2.58 -34.54 17.69
N ASN A 182 -2.86 -35.67 18.35
CA ASN A 182 -2.68 -35.83 19.80
C ASN A 182 -3.52 -34.86 20.67
N LEU A 183 -4.73 -34.49 20.20
CA LEU A 183 -5.75 -33.92 21.10
C LEU A 183 -6.11 -34.94 22.19
N PHE A 184 -6.28 -34.46 23.43
CA PHE A 184 -6.59 -35.28 24.60
C PHE A 184 -5.68 -36.50 24.78
N ASN A 185 -4.37 -36.32 24.55
CA ASN A 185 -3.37 -37.40 24.62
C ASN A 185 -3.70 -38.59 23.70
N GLY A 186 -4.29 -38.32 22.53
CA GLY A 186 -4.63 -39.33 21.53
C GLY A 186 -5.97 -40.04 21.75
N ASN A 187 -6.77 -39.62 22.73
CA ASN A 187 -8.11 -40.18 22.94
C ASN A 187 -9.08 -39.71 21.84
N LYS A 188 -9.30 -40.56 20.84
CA LYS A 188 -10.19 -40.29 19.69
C LYS A 188 -11.64 -40.02 20.07
N VAL A 189 -12.15 -40.65 21.13
CA VAL A 189 -13.53 -40.43 21.60
C VAL A 189 -13.75 -38.97 22.01
N LEU A 190 -12.71 -38.32 22.53
CA LEU A 190 -12.74 -36.90 22.90
C LEU A 190 -12.27 -35.98 21.75
N ALA A 191 -11.28 -36.43 20.96
CA ALA A 191 -10.68 -35.64 19.90
C ALA A 191 -11.58 -35.49 18.66
N ASP A 192 -12.22 -36.57 18.22
CA ASP A 192 -12.97 -36.59 16.95
C ASP A 192 -14.13 -35.58 16.95
N PRO A 193 -14.96 -35.43 18.02
CA PRO A 193 -16.01 -34.41 18.06
C PRO A 193 -15.47 -32.97 18.00
N VAL A 194 -14.29 -32.72 18.58
CA VAL A 194 -13.65 -31.38 18.52
C VAL A 194 -13.17 -31.10 17.10
N LEU A 195 -12.50 -32.06 16.45
CA LEU A 195 -12.05 -31.91 15.06
C LEU A 195 -13.21 -31.76 14.08
N GLU A 196 -14.29 -32.53 14.26
CA GLU A 196 -15.51 -32.41 13.46
C GLU A 196 -16.14 -31.03 13.64
N MET A 197 -16.22 -30.53 14.88
CA MET A 197 -16.73 -29.20 15.17
C MET A 197 -15.87 -28.12 14.50
N LEU A 198 -14.54 -28.18 14.60
CA LEU A 198 -13.63 -27.21 13.97
C LEU A 198 -13.80 -27.16 12.45
N ASN A 199 -13.89 -28.31 11.80
CA ASN A 199 -13.99 -28.41 10.35
C ASN A 199 -15.40 -28.08 9.83
N THR A 200 -16.45 -28.43 10.57
CA THR A 200 -17.83 -28.11 10.19
C THR A 200 -18.13 -26.62 10.39
N ASN A 201 -17.57 -26.00 11.44
CA ASN A 201 -17.81 -24.61 11.80
C ASN A 201 -16.63 -23.70 11.42
N TRP A 202 -15.90 -24.06 10.36
CA TRP A 202 -14.64 -23.40 10.01
C TRP A 202 -14.79 -21.89 9.80
N GLU A 203 -15.93 -21.41 9.30
CA GLU A 203 -16.22 -19.98 9.12
C GLU A 203 -16.13 -19.24 10.46
N VAL A 204 -16.85 -19.74 11.47
CA VAL A 204 -16.87 -19.16 12.82
C VAL A 204 -15.48 -19.23 13.46
N ILE A 205 -14.74 -20.31 13.25
CA ILE A 205 -13.36 -20.43 13.75
C ILE A 205 -12.44 -19.39 13.07
N MET A 206 -12.60 -19.15 11.77
CA MET A 206 -11.84 -18.13 11.06
C MET A 206 -12.21 -16.71 11.51
N GLU A 207 -13.48 -16.44 11.80
CA GLU A 207 -13.98 -15.11 12.19
C GLU A 207 -13.66 -14.75 13.65
N GLU A 208 -13.85 -15.69 14.59
CA GLU A 208 -13.79 -15.41 16.03
C GLU A 208 -12.46 -15.79 16.67
N ILE A 209 -11.78 -16.84 16.17
CA ILE A 209 -10.59 -17.41 16.83
C ILE A 209 -9.29 -17.06 16.07
N SER A 210 -9.35 -17.01 14.75
CA SER A 210 -8.17 -16.81 13.90
C SER A 210 -7.63 -15.38 13.77
N PRO A 211 -8.34 -14.28 14.08
CA PRO A 211 -7.81 -12.92 13.86
C PRO A 211 -6.44 -12.63 14.51
N PRO A 212 -6.14 -13.04 15.76
CA PRO A 212 -4.81 -12.83 16.35
C PRO A 212 -3.70 -13.57 15.59
N ILE A 213 -3.98 -14.76 15.06
CA ILE A 213 -3.03 -15.57 14.29
C ILE A 213 -2.77 -14.92 12.93
N VAL A 214 -3.84 -14.53 12.22
CA VAL A 214 -3.75 -13.83 10.92
C VAL A 214 -2.98 -12.52 11.07
N LYS A 215 -3.22 -11.76 12.14
CA LYS A 215 -2.48 -10.53 12.45
C LYS A 215 -0.97 -10.75 12.54
N VAL A 216 -0.53 -11.82 13.20
CA VAL A 216 0.90 -12.14 13.29
C VAL A 216 1.50 -12.41 11.91
N ILE A 217 0.81 -13.20 11.08
CA ILE A 217 1.26 -13.51 9.71
C ILE A 217 1.37 -12.23 8.87
N ILE A 218 0.34 -11.38 8.87
CA ILE A 218 0.36 -10.09 8.15
C ILE A 218 1.52 -9.21 8.67
N GLY A 219 1.88 -9.31 9.96
CA GLY A 219 3.04 -8.60 10.50
C GLY A 219 4.36 -8.94 9.80
N TYR A 220 4.60 -10.21 9.48
CA TYR A 220 5.78 -10.64 8.70
C TYR A 220 5.74 -10.10 7.27
N GLU A 221 4.56 -10.10 6.65
CA GLU A 221 4.37 -9.53 5.30
C GLU A 221 4.61 -8.02 5.29
N VAL A 222 4.10 -7.29 6.29
CA VAL A 222 4.31 -5.85 6.46
C VAL A 222 5.77 -5.54 6.73
N GLU A 223 6.48 -6.34 7.52
CA GLU A 223 7.94 -6.21 7.73
C GLU A 223 8.69 -6.35 6.40
N ALA A 224 8.36 -7.37 5.61
CA ALA A 224 8.97 -7.58 4.30
C ALA A 224 8.73 -6.40 3.34
N VAL A 225 7.49 -5.90 3.27
CA VAL A 225 7.16 -4.72 2.44
C VAL A 225 7.85 -3.47 2.98
N SER A 226 7.91 -3.29 4.29
CA SER A 226 8.58 -2.15 4.92
C SER A 226 10.09 -2.15 4.68
N ASN A 227 10.72 -3.32 4.66
CA ASN A 227 12.14 -3.47 4.33
C ASN A 227 12.42 -3.06 2.88
N LEU A 228 11.55 -3.47 1.94
CA LEU A 228 11.61 -3.03 0.55
C LEU A 228 11.44 -1.50 0.42
N LEU A 229 10.37 -0.95 0.99
CA LEU A 229 10.07 0.50 0.93
C LEU A 229 11.15 1.34 1.61
N GLY A 230 11.74 0.82 2.69
CA GLY A 230 12.82 1.45 3.42
C GLY A 230 14.19 1.32 2.77
N ALA A 231 14.34 0.48 1.75
CA ALA A 231 15.59 0.33 0.99
C ALA A 231 15.57 1.15 -0.31
N VAL A 232 14.39 1.31 -0.91
CA VAL A 232 14.23 2.09 -2.16
C VAL A 232 13.87 3.54 -1.81
N PRO A 233 14.61 4.55 -2.29
CA PRO A 233 14.24 5.96 -2.11
C PRO A 233 12.81 6.22 -2.56
N ALA A 234 12.07 7.07 -1.85
CA ALA A 234 10.71 7.44 -2.23
C ALA A 234 10.63 8.00 -3.66
N GLY A 235 11.70 8.67 -4.13
CA GLY A 235 11.84 9.13 -5.53
C GLY A 235 12.34 8.07 -6.53
N GLY A 236 12.93 6.97 -6.06
CA GLY A 236 13.41 5.84 -6.88
C GLY A 236 12.28 4.90 -7.35
N ILE A 237 11.14 4.89 -6.63
CA ILE A 237 9.85 4.43 -7.16
C ILE A 237 9.39 5.52 -8.14
N THR A 238 9.69 5.33 -9.43
CA THR A 238 9.77 6.41 -10.41
C THR A 238 8.54 7.33 -10.39
N VAL A 239 8.75 8.56 -9.87
CA VAL A 239 7.81 9.66 -10.06
C VAL A 239 7.96 10.15 -11.49
N LYS A 240 7.15 9.64 -12.42
CA LYS A 240 6.97 10.31 -13.70
C LYS A 240 6.28 11.63 -13.45
N SER A 241 7.04 12.70 -13.66
CA SER A 241 6.53 14.04 -13.86
C SER A 241 5.28 14.00 -14.76
N PRO A 242 4.19 14.72 -14.43
CA PRO A 242 3.04 14.85 -15.34
C PRO A 242 3.43 15.59 -16.64
N PHE A 243 4.62 16.20 -16.67
CA PHE A 243 5.17 16.89 -17.81
C PHE A 243 5.95 15.93 -18.71
N ASN A 244 5.64 15.93 -20.01
CA ASN A 244 6.49 15.30 -21.00
C ASN A 244 7.83 16.04 -21.05
N LEU A 245 8.94 15.32 -20.90
CA LEU A 245 10.28 15.88 -20.99
C LEU A 245 10.94 15.47 -22.31
N SER A 246 11.72 16.37 -22.89
CA SER A 246 12.65 16.09 -23.97
C SER A 246 14.06 16.54 -23.58
N GLN A 247 15.07 15.99 -24.26
CA GLN A 247 16.43 16.51 -24.19
C GLN A 247 16.67 17.45 -25.36
N ILE A 248 17.28 18.59 -25.08
CA ILE A 248 17.73 19.58 -26.06
C ILE A 248 19.25 19.74 -25.94
N GLU A 249 19.95 19.89 -27.06
CA GLU A 249 21.38 20.21 -27.02
C GLU A 249 21.62 21.72 -26.96
N LYS A 250 22.53 22.15 -26.08
CA LYS A 250 23.01 23.52 -25.98
C LYS A 250 24.53 23.49 -25.81
N SER A 251 25.26 24.07 -26.76
CA SER A 251 26.74 24.12 -26.73
C SER A 251 27.42 22.75 -26.59
N GLY A 252 26.85 21.70 -27.17
CA GLY A 252 27.38 20.33 -27.09
C GLY A 252 27.06 19.58 -25.80
N VAL A 253 26.23 20.15 -24.93
CA VAL A 253 25.74 19.53 -23.69
C VAL A 253 24.24 19.31 -23.78
N SER A 254 23.77 18.12 -23.38
CA SER A 254 22.35 17.79 -23.35
C SER A 254 21.70 18.43 -22.12
N HIS A 255 20.49 18.97 -22.26
CA HIS A 255 19.71 19.60 -21.20
C HIS A 255 18.27 19.11 -21.26
N TRP A 256 17.59 18.98 -20.12
CA TRP A 256 16.16 18.66 -20.13
C TRP A 256 15.31 19.86 -20.54
N LYS A 257 14.12 19.61 -21.06
CA LYS A 257 13.10 20.62 -21.33
C LYS A 257 11.73 20.02 -21.09
N ILE A 258 10.85 20.76 -20.40
CA ILE A 258 9.42 20.46 -20.40
C ILE A 258 8.85 20.81 -21.78
N ASN A 259 8.19 19.84 -22.40
CA ASN A 259 7.56 20.02 -23.69
C ASN A 259 6.41 21.04 -23.61
N ASP A 260 6.27 21.83 -24.67
CA ASP A 260 5.30 22.94 -24.73
C ASP A 260 3.84 22.46 -24.78
N ASP A 261 3.60 21.14 -24.91
CA ASP A 261 2.28 20.50 -24.95
C ASP A 261 1.67 20.23 -23.56
N TRP A 262 2.39 20.51 -22.48
CA TRP A 262 1.95 20.24 -21.11
C TRP A 262 0.56 20.82 -20.78
N SER A 263 0.22 21.99 -21.34
CA SER A 263 -1.05 22.66 -21.10
C SER A 263 -2.25 21.94 -21.75
N LYS A 264 -1.99 21.01 -22.67
CA LYS A 264 -2.98 20.15 -23.33
C LYS A 264 -3.14 18.81 -22.62
N THR A 265 -2.09 18.34 -21.96
CA THR A 265 -2.07 17.02 -21.29
C THR A 265 -2.45 17.10 -19.82
N PHE A 266 -2.26 18.25 -19.18
CA PHE A 266 -2.59 18.45 -17.77
C PHE A 266 -4.10 18.44 -17.53
N LYS A 267 -4.57 17.48 -16.72
CA LYS A 267 -5.97 17.38 -16.26
C LYS A 267 -5.99 17.68 -14.78
N PHE A 268 -6.74 18.71 -14.38
CA PHE A 268 -7.00 19.00 -12.97
C PHE A 268 -8.42 18.54 -12.61
N LYS A 269 -8.61 18.17 -11.35
CA LYS A 269 -9.92 17.88 -10.77
C LYS A 269 -10.00 18.58 -9.42
N VAL A 270 -11.14 19.19 -9.12
CA VAL A 270 -11.39 19.83 -7.83
C VAL A 270 -12.06 18.82 -6.92
N HIS A 271 -11.39 18.42 -5.83
CA HIS A 271 -11.84 17.34 -4.96
C HIS A 271 -12.59 17.81 -3.70
N HIS A 272 -12.55 19.09 -3.36
CA HIS A 272 -13.12 19.64 -2.12
C HIS A 272 -14.00 20.86 -2.38
N GLY A 273 -14.98 21.07 -1.49
CA GLY A 273 -15.94 22.18 -1.55
C GLY A 273 -15.27 23.54 -1.65
N THR A 274 -15.68 24.33 -2.64
CA THR A 274 -15.24 25.72 -2.83
C THR A 274 -16.38 26.66 -2.47
N THR A 275 -16.09 27.69 -1.68
CA THR A 275 -17.04 28.77 -1.38
C THR A 275 -16.62 30.04 -2.10
N PHE A 276 -17.52 30.57 -2.93
CA PHE A 276 -17.40 31.85 -3.60
C PHE A 276 -17.82 32.99 -2.66
N HIS A 277 -16.90 33.93 -2.47
CA HIS A 277 -17.12 35.17 -1.74
C HIS A 277 -16.82 36.35 -2.67
N PHE A 278 -17.83 37.17 -2.96
CA PHE A 278 -17.67 38.39 -3.75
C PHE A 278 -18.33 39.56 -3.01
N ASP A 279 -17.51 40.53 -2.60
CA ASP A 279 -17.94 41.59 -1.67
C ASP A 279 -18.65 42.77 -2.35
N ASN A 280 -18.57 42.87 -3.68
CA ASN A 280 -19.07 44.01 -4.44
C ASN A 280 -19.84 43.59 -5.71
N LEU A 281 -20.53 42.44 -5.67
CA LEU A 281 -21.43 42.09 -6.76
C LEU A 281 -22.53 43.15 -6.91
N PHE A 282 -22.81 43.53 -8.16
CA PHE A 282 -23.82 44.52 -8.50
C PHE A 282 -23.65 45.84 -7.73
N ASN A 283 -22.41 46.31 -7.58
CA ASN A 283 -22.06 47.53 -6.83
C ASN A 283 -22.58 47.53 -5.38
N GLY A 284 -22.55 46.37 -4.72
CA GLY A 284 -22.98 46.20 -3.33
C GLY A 284 -24.49 46.04 -3.15
N ASN A 285 -25.25 45.88 -4.24
CA ASN A 285 -26.69 45.62 -4.16
C ASN A 285 -26.94 44.19 -3.66
N LYS A 286 -27.25 44.06 -2.36
CA LYS A 286 -27.49 42.77 -1.70
C LYS A 286 -28.66 41.98 -2.29
N VAL A 287 -29.74 42.65 -2.71
CA VAL A 287 -30.93 41.99 -3.27
C VAL A 287 -30.59 41.23 -4.56
N LEU A 288 -29.63 41.75 -5.35
CA LEU A 288 -29.13 41.08 -6.56
C LEU A 288 -27.97 40.14 -6.27
N ALA A 289 -27.11 40.48 -5.31
CA ALA A 289 -25.89 39.73 -5.00
C ALA A 289 -26.16 38.40 -4.28
N GLU A 290 -27.08 38.37 -3.32
CA GLU A 290 -27.33 37.19 -2.47
C GLU A 290 -27.81 35.96 -3.28
N PRO A 291 -28.82 36.06 -4.17
CA PRO A 291 -29.25 34.91 -4.97
C PRO A 291 -28.17 34.39 -5.92
N VAL A 292 -27.32 35.29 -6.44
CA VAL A 292 -26.21 34.93 -7.33
C VAL A 292 -25.10 34.21 -6.55
N LEU A 293 -24.76 34.67 -5.34
CA LEU A 293 -23.81 33.99 -4.47
C LEU A 293 -24.32 32.62 -4.02
N GLU A 294 -25.61 32.50 -3.71
CA GLU A 294 -26.23 31.21 -3.39
C GLU A 294 -26.11 30.25 -4.58
N LEU A 295 -26.48 30.70 -5.78
CA LEU A 295 -26.36 29.90 -7.00
C LEU A 295 -24.93 29.42 -7.26
N LEU A 296 -23.94 30.30 -7.13
CA LEU A 296 -22.52 29.97 -7.34
C LEU A 296 -22.01 28.95 -6.31
N ASN A 297 -22.41 29.10 -5.05
CA ASN A 297 -22.01 28.21 -3.96
C ASN A 297 -22.72 26.85 -4.02
N THR A 298 -23.99 26.79 -4.42
CA THR A 298 -24.70 25.52 -4.63
C THR A 298 -24.14 24.74 -5.82
N ASN A 299 -23.72 25.44 -6.89
CA ASN A 299 -23.22 24.82 -8.12
C ASN A 299 -21.69 24.85 -8.23
N TRP A 300 -20.99 24.94 -7.11
CA TRP A 300 -19.56 25.28 -7.06
C TRP A 300 -18.68 24.36 -7.91
N GLN A 301 -19.01 23.07 -8.04
CA GLN A 301 -18.24 22.10 -8.84
C GLN A 301 -18.23 22.49 -10.31
N VAL A 302 -19.42 22.72 -10.89
CA VAL A 302 -19.59 23.07 -12.30
C VAL A 302 -18.92 24.42 -12.59
N ILE A 303 -19.10 25.40 -11.69
CA ILE A 303 -18.47 26.72 -11.83
C ILE A 303 -16.95 26.59 -11.83
N MET A 304 -16.38 25.82 -10.89
CA MET A 304 -14.94 25.60 -10.81
C MET A 304 -14.39 24.84 -12.02
N GLU A 305 -15.12 23.86 -12.55
CA GLU A 305 -14.73 23.15 -13.78
C GLU A 305 -14.60 24.09 -14.99
N GLU A 306 -15.45 25.12 -15.07
CA GLU A 306 -15.45 26.09 -16.16
C GLU A 306 -14.39 27.20 -15.98
N ILE A 307 -14.24 27.77 -14.78
CA ILE A 307 -13.39 28.96 -14.57
C ILE A 307 -11.95 28.65 -14.17
N SER A 308 -11.70 27.49 -13.55
CA SER A 308 -10.36 27.12 -13.07
C SER A 308 -9.35 26.80 -14.18
N PRO A 309 -9.70 26.19 -15.33
CA PRO A 309 -8.70 25.79 -16.33
C PRO A 309 -7.75 26.91 -16.76
N PRO A 310 -8.20 28.13 -17.13
CA PRO A 310 -7.28 29.19 -17.53
C PRO A 310 -6.42 29.70 -16.37
N ILE A 311 -6.97 29.77 -15.15
CA ILE A 311 -6.25 30.25 -13.95
C ILE A 311 -5.16 29.26 -13.56
N VAL A 312 -5.50 27.98 -13.49
CA VAL A 312 -4.56 26.90 -13.16
C VAL A 312 -3.47 26.81 -14.21
N LYS A 313 -3.81 26.94 -15.51
CA LYS A 313 -2.81 27.00 -16.59
C LYS A 313 -1.87 28.19 -16.46
N ALA A 314 -2.36 29.37 -16.06
CA ALA A 314 -1.49 30.53 -15.87
C ALA A 314 -0.50 30.32 -14.72
N ILE A 315 -0.97 29.77 -13.59
CA ILE A 315 -0.11 29.48 -12.42
C ILE A 315 0.95 28.44 -12.77
N ILE A 316 0.55 27.30 -13.36
CA ILE A 316 1.49 26.24 -13.75
C ILE A 316 2.45 26.74 -14.83
N GLY A 317 2.01 27.64 -15.72
CA GLY A 317 2.88 28.25 -16.74
C GLY A 317 4.09 28.94 -16.13
N TYR A 318 3.90 29.72 -15.07
CA TYR A 318 4.98 30.36 -14.33
C TYR A 318 5.96 29.34 -13.73
N GLU A 319 5.44 28.24 -13.18
CA GLU A 319 6.26 27.15 -12.63
C GLU A 319 7.06 26.42 -13.72
N VAL A 320 6.43 26.13 -14.86
CA VAL A 320 7.09 25.50 -16.02
C VAL A 320 8.20 26.39 -16.57
N GLU A 321 8.00 27.71 -16.64
CA GLU A 321 9.04 28.66 -17.04
C GLU A 321 10.24 28.61 -16.09
N ALA A 322 9.99 28.63 -14.78
CA ALA A 322 11.04 28.54 -13.77
C ALA A 322 11.82 27.21 -13.85
N VAL A 323 11.13 26.08 -14.06
CA VAL A 323 11.77 24.76 -14.20
C VAL A 323 12.56 24.66 -15.51
N ASN A 324 12.03 25.18 -16.62
CA ASN A 324 12.77 25.22 -17.88
C ASN A 324 14.01 26.11 -17.81
N ALA A 325 13.98 27.20 -17.04
CA ALA A 325 15.15 28.03 -16.77
C ALA A 325 16.24 27.24 -16.01
N LEU A 326 15.82 26.45 -15.01
CA LEU A 326 16.72 25.55 -14.27
C LEU A 326 17.30 24.47 -15.19
N PHE A 327 16.47 23.76 -15.95
CA PHE A 327 16.96 22.71 -16.87
C PHE A 327 17.90 23.26 -17.95
N SER A 328 17.72 24.52 -18.35
CA SER A 328 18.61 25.21 -19.30
C SER A 328 19.96 25.63 -18.70
N ALA A 329 20.10 25.59 -17.38
CA ALA A 329 21.30 26.02 -16.64
C ALA A 329 22.18 24.85 -16.19
N VAL A 330 21.65 23.63 -16.15
CA VAL A 330 22.32 22.44 -15.60
C VAL A 330 22.24 21.29 -16.63
N PRO A 331 23.33 20.55 -16.90
CA PRO A 331 23.33 19.41 -17.82
C PRO A 331 22.32 18.30 -17.47
N ALA A 332 21.79 17.62 -18.47
CA ALA A 332 20.75 16.60 -18.34
C ALA A 332 21.17 15.38 -17.52
N ASP A 333 22.45 15.01 -17.63
CA ASP A 333 23.10 13.90 -16.91
C ASP A 333 23.35 14.23 -15.43
N GLU A 334 23.30 15.49 -15.03
CA GLU A 334 23.39 15.91 -13.62
C GLU A 334 22.04 15.82 -12.88
N PHE A 335 20.91 15.75 -13.60
CA PHE A 335 19.57 15.75 -12.99
C PHE A 335 19.06 14.37 -12.58
N PHE A 336 19.55 13.31 -13.20
CA PHE A 336 19.11 11.94 -12.93
C PHE A 336 20.33 11.02 -12.94
N ILE A 337 20.70 10.52 -11.77
CA ILE A 337 21.77 9.53 -11.65
C ILE A 337 21.30 8.25 -12.37
N GLN A 338 22.10 7.77 -13.33
CA GLN A 338 21.85 6.54 -14.09
C GLN A 338 21.72 5.29 -13.20
#